data_AF-A0A9D1QYR9-F1
#
_entry.id   AF-A0A9D1QYR9-F1
#
_cell.length_a   1.000
_cell.length_b   1.000
_cell.length_c   1.000
_cell.angle_alpha   90.00
_cell.angle_beta   90.00
_cell.angle_gamma   90.00
#
_symmetry.space_group_name_H-M   'P 1'
#
loop_
_entity.id
_entity.type
_entity.pdbx_description
1 polymer ?
#
loop_
_entity_poly.entity_id
_entity_poly.type
_entity_poly.pdbx_seq_one_letter_code
_entity_poly.pdbx_strand_id
1 'polypeptide(L)'
;MSRKIRELAIPKYKKDWPGRTLLMKEDCPLTHWRAGKPGQPSLLTAGEVVTLERFLSREEARMSGWSELYRWTDEGQRVIKLSWSCPHCAHTHEDFIPESFIRQKKALFVEVIETDEEQEA
;
A
#
# COMPACT_ATOMS: atom_id res chain seq x y z
N MET A 1 17.48 4.97 11.79
CA MET A 1 17.37 3.52 11.69
C MET A 1 17.17 3.12 10.23
N SER A 2 18.19 2.59 9.56
CA SER A 2 18.05 2.11 8.16
C SER A 2 17.55 0.67 8.19
N ARG A 3 16.29 0.44 7.79
CA ARG A 3 15.73 -0.92 7.66
C ARG A 3 16.49 -1.65 6.55
N LYS A 4 17.03 -2.84 6.83
CA LYS A 4 17.56 -3.72 5.79
C LYS A 4 16.37 -4.36 5.06
N ILE A 5 16.21 -4.01 3.80
CA ILE A 5 15.12 -4.48 2.95
C ILE A 5 15.71 -5.33 1.83
N ARG A 6 15.13 -6.51 1.63
CA ARG A 6 15.46 -7.39 0.50
C ARG A 6 14.29 -7.47 -0.45
N GLU A 7 14.52 -7.18 -1.73
CA GLU A 7 13.52 -7.37 -2.77
C GLU A 7 13.25 -8.86 -3.01
N LEU A 8 11.96 -9.20 -3.13
CA LEU A 8 11.46 -10.53 -3.41
C LEU A 8 10.86 -10.57 -4.82
N ALA A 9 10.91 -11.75 -5.43
CA ALA A 9 10.17 -11.99 -6.66
C ALA A 9 8.66 -11.90 -6.41
N ILE A 10 7.91 -11.42 -7.41
CA ILE A 10 6.44 -11.39 -7.36
C ILE A 10 5.95 -12.83 -7.22
N PRO A 11 5.12 -13.16 -6.19
CA PRO A 11 4.61 -14.52 -6.04
C PRO A 11 3.80 -14.95 -7.26
N LYS A 12 3.99 -16.20 -7.69
CA LYS A 12 3.38 -16.74 -8.91
C LYS A 12 1.85 -16.67 -8.89
N TYR A 13 1.22 -16.94 -7.75
CA TYR A 13 -0.24 -16.95 -7.62
C TYR A 13 -0.72 -15.78 -6.75
N LYS A 14 -1.74 -15.06 -7.24
CA LYS A 14 -2.32 -13.91 -6.54
C LYS A 14 -2.89 -14.25 -5.16
N LYS A 15 -3.34 -15.49 -4.94
CA LYS A 15 -3.85 -15.95 -3.64
C LYS A 15 -2.79 -15.91 -2.53
N ASP A 16 -1.50 -15.90 -2.90
CA ASP A 16 -0.36 -15.90 -1.97
C ASP A 16 0.19 -14.50 -1.69
N TRP A 17 -0.45 -13.45 -2.26
CA TRP A 17 -0.05 -12.05 -2.09
C TRP A 17 -0.54 -11.44 -0.77
N PRO A 18 -1.77 -11.70 -0.29
CA PRO A 18 -2.23 -11.19 1.01
C PRO A 18 -1.29 -11.57 2.16
N GLY A 19 -1.05 -10.61 3.07
CA GLY A 19 -0.11 -10.72 4.17
C GLY A 19 1.35 -10.49 3.80
N ARG A 20 1.68 -10.28 2.52
CA ARG A 20 3.04 -9.93 2.09
C ARG A 20 3.31 -8.44 2.22
N THR A 21 4.59 -8.12 2.37
CA THR A 21 5.07 -6.76 2.47
C THR A 21 5.45 -6.20 1.10
N LEU A 22 5.08 -4.94 0.85
CA LEU A 22 5.52 -4.16 -0.30
C LEU A 22 6.35 -2.96 0.15
N LEU A 23 7.35 -2.59 -0.65
CA LEU A 23 8.02 -1.30 -0.59
C LEU A 23 7.45 -0.41 -1.71
N MET A 24 6.93 0.75 -1.33
CA MET A 24 6.49 1.77 -2.29
C MET A 24 7.70 2.44 -2.93
N LYS A 25 7.74 2.49 -4.26
CA LYS A 25 8.78 3.18 -5.04
C LYS A 25 8.29 4.50 -5.63
N GLU A 26 6.99 4.69 -5.68
CA GLU A 26 6.33 5.93 -6.07
C GLU A 26 5.24 6.27 -5.05
N ASP A 27 4.89 7.56 -4.99
CA ASP A 27 3.77 8.03 -4.19
C ASP A 27 2.47 7.38 -4.65
N CYS A 28 1.58 7.12 -3.69
CA CYS A 28 0.26 6.64 -4.01
C CYS A 28 -0.50 7.70 -4.84
N PRO A 29 -1.04 7.33 -6.01
CA PRO A 29 -1.65 8.28 -6.94
C PRO A 29 -3.05 8.72 -6.47
N LEU A 30 -3.56 8.12 -5.39
CA LEU A 30 -4.89 8.40 -4.87
C LEU A 30 -4.94 9.74 -4.18
N THR A 31 -6.04 10.44 -4.46
CA THR A 31 -6.44 11.61 -3.70
C THR A 31 -7.73 11.32 -2.93
N HIS A 32 -7.84 11.95 -1.77
CA HIS A 32 -8.88 11.76 -0.79
C HIS A 32 -9.63 13.06 -0.48
N TRP A 33 -10.88 12.92 -0.04
CA TRP A 33 -11.71 13.96 0.51
C TRP A 33 -11.51 13.93 2.01
N ARG A 34 -10.75 14.89 2.53
CA ARG A 34 -10.49 15.00 3.98
C ARG A 34 -10.91 16.37 4.47
N ALA A 35 -11.59 16.40 5.61
CA ALA A 35 -12.02 17.64 6.28
C ALA A 35 -12.73 18.64 5.35
N GLY A 36 -13.63 18.15 4.47
CA GLY A 36 -14.40 19.00 3.55
C GLY A 36 -13.63 19.48 2.32
N LYS A 37 -12.40 19.01 2.08
CA LYS A 37 -11.59 19.41 0.93
C LYS A 37 -11.34 18.22 0.00
N PRO A 38 -11.69 18.31 -1.30
CA PRO A 38 -11.33 17.29 -2.28
C PRO A 38 -9.83 17.33 -2.60
N GLY A 39 -9.34 16.25 -3.22
CA GLY A 39 -8.04 16.26 -3.89
C GLY A 39 -6.84 16.25 -2.94
N GLN A 40 -7.02 15.88 -1.67
CA GLN A 40 -5.91 15.76 -0.72
C GLN A 40 -5.08 14.52 -1.06
N PRO A 41 -3.75 14.60 -1.11
CA PRO A 41 -2.94 13.44 -1.44
C PRO A 41 -3.12 12.29 -0.42
N SER A 42 -2.79 11.08 -0.87
CA SER A 42 -2.56 9.96 0.02
C SER A 42 -1.45 10.27 1.02
N LEU A 43 -1.54 9.68 2.21
CA LEU A 43 -0.45 9.68 3.18
C LEU A 43 0.61 8.61 2.84
N LEU A 44 0.31 7.73 1.89
CA LEU A 44 1.21 6.69 1.42
C LEU A 44 2.18 7.25 0.39
N THR A 45 3.44 7.39 0.79
CA THR A 45 4.50 7.99 -0.03
C THR A 45 5.54 6.96 -0.45
N ALA A 46 6.39 7.33 -1.41
CA ALA A 46 7.53 6.52 -1.80
C ALA A 46 8.48 6.29 -0.60
N GLY A 47 8.96 5.05 -0.46
CA GLY A 47 9.81 4.61 0.65
C GLY A 47 9.03 3.94 1.79
N GLU A 48 7.71 4.09 1.84
CA GLU A 48 6.89 3.41 2.84
C GLU A 48 6.83 1.91 2.62
N VAL A 49 6.84 1.18 3.73
CA VAL A 49 6.72 -0.27 3.78
C VAL A 49 5.31 -0.61 4.25
N VAL A 50 4.57 -1.33 3.42
CA VAL A 50 3.15 -1.58 3.61
C VAL A 50 2.83 -3.07 3.56
N THR A 51 1.75 -3.47 4.22
CA THR A 51 1.20 -4.82 4.13
C THR A 51 0.11 -4.86 3.07
N LEU A 52 0.17 -5.84 2.18
CA LEU A 52 -0.89 -6.14 1.25
C LEU A 52 -2.00 -6.91 1.96
N GLU A 53 -3.15 -6.29 2.17
CA GLU A 53 -4.26 -6.89 2.92
C GLU A 53 -5.10 -7.83 2.05
N ARG A 54 -5.60 -7.32 0.92
CA ARG A 54 -6.49 -8.07 0.02
C ARG A 54 -6.72 -7.32 -1.27
N PHE A 55 -7.27 -8.03 -2.26
CA PHE A 55 -7.75 -7.45 -3.50
C PHE A 55 -9.25 -7.18 -3.40
N LEU A 56 -9.66 -5.97 -3.73
CA LEU A 56 -11.07 -5.60 -3.81
C LEU A 56 -11.42 -5.27 -5.26
N SER A 57 -12.65 -5.61 -5.65
CA SER A 57 -13.28 -4.95 -6.78
C SER A 57 -13.49 -3.45 -6.48
N ARG A 58 -13.65 -2.65 -7.53
CA ARG A 58 -14.00 -1.23 -7.41
C ARG A 58 -15.23 -1.00 -6.52
N GLU A 59 -16.25 -1.85 -6.64
CA GLU A 59 -17.50 -1.71 -5.88
C GLU A 59 -17.31 -2.03 -4.38
N GLU A 60 -16.59 -3.09 -4.04
CA GLU A 60 -16.28 -3.40 -2.64
C GLU A 60 -15.47 -2.30 -1.97
N ALA A 61 -14.53 -1.70 -2.70
CA ALA A 61 -13.73 -0.59 -2.19
C ALA A 61 -14.60 0.68 -2.00
N ARG A 62 -15.54 0.96 -2.92
CA ARG A 62 -16.53 2.03 -2.78
C ARG A 62 -17.40 1.86 -1.53
N MET A 63 -17.95 0.66 -1.31
CA MET A 63 -18.79 0.38 -0.14
C MET A 63 -18.03 0.51 1.19
N SER A 64 -16.70 0.38 1.15
CA SER A 64 -15.83 0.54 2.33
C SER A 64 -15.53 2.00 2.69
N GLY A 65 -16.24 2.97 2.09
CA GLY A 65 -16.11 4.40 2.39
C GLY A 65 -15.10 5.15 1.52
N TRP A 66 -14.47 4.48 0.55
CA TRP A 66 -13.43 5.06 -0.31
C TRP A 66 -14.01 5.46 -1.66
N SER A 67 -14.95 6.42 -1.60
CA SER A 67 -15.74 6.82 -2.77
C SER A 67 -14.87 7.35 -3.91
N GLU A 68 -13.71 7.94 -3.67
CA GLU A 68 -12.87 8.56 -4.73
C GLU A 68 -12.10 7.57 -5.62
N LEU A 69 -12.19 6.27 -5.34
CA LEU A 69 -11.52 5.24 -6.14
C LEU A 69 -12.02 5.16 -7.60
N TYR A 70 -13.23 5.70 -7.91
CA TYR A 70 -13.78 5.67 -9.27
C TYR A 70 -12.97 6.43 -10.33
N ARG A 71 -12.07 7.33 -9.92
CA ARG A 71 -11.29 8.17 -10.85
C ARG A 71 -10.08 7.45 -11.46
N TRP A 72 -9.71 6.28 -10.95
CA TRP A 72 -8.39 5.68 -11.23
C TRP A 72 -8.46 4.24 -11.71
N THR A 73 -9.61 3.58 -11.56
CA THR A 73 -9.80 2.19 -11.98
C THR A 73 -11.01 2.06 -12.88
N ASP A 74 -10.77 1.54 -14.08
CA ASP A 74 -11.82 1.21 -15.03
C ASP A 74 -12.74 0.13 -14.46
N GLU A 75 -13.95 0.01 -15.03
CA GLU A 75 -14.84 -1.11 -14.70
C GLU A 75 -14.13 -2.44 -14.95
N GLY A 76 -14.14 -3.33 -13.95
CA GLY A 76 -13.45 -4.62 -13.99
C GLY A 76 -12.02 -4.62 -13.45
N GLN A 77 -11.40 -3.46 -13.20
CA GLN A 77 -10.09 -3.41 -12.54
C GLN A 77 -10.22 -3.60 -11.02
N ARG A 78 -9.32 -4.42 -10.46
CA ARG A 78 -9.19 -4.64 -9.02
C ARG A 78 -8.17 -3.67 -8.42
N VAL A 79 -8.48 -3.21 -7.22
CA VAL A 79 -7.56 -2.47 -6.36
C VAL A 79 -6.99 -3.39 -5.29
N ILE A 80 -5.83 -3.01 -4.76
CA ILE A 80 -5.15 -3.71 -3.68
C ILE A 80 -5.29 -2.82 -2.45
N LYS A 81 -5.92 -3.36 -1.40
CA LYS A 81 -5.96 -2.72 -0.07
C LYS A 81 -4.60 -2.90 0.60
N LEU A 82 -4.07 -1.82 1.13
CA LEU A 82 -2.82 -1.77 1.87
C LEU A 82 -3.07 -1.25 3.28
N SER A 83 -2.23 -1.69 4.22
CA SER A 83 -2.15 -1.11 5.56
C SER A 83 -0.70 -0.82 5.94
N TRP A 84 -0.46 0.22 6.73
CA TRP A 84 0.87 0.50 7.28
C TRP A 84 0.80 1.31 8.57
N SER A 85 1.84 1.20 9.40
CA SER A 85 2.03 2.08 10.54
C SER A 85 2.68 3.37 10.06
N CYS A 86 1.98 4.49 10.17
CA CYS A 86 2.50 5.78 9.70
C CYS A 86 3.57 6.30 10.66
N PRO A 87 4.76 6.66 10.15
CA PRO A 87 5.86 7.15 11.00
C PRO A 87 5.57 8.51 11.64
N HIS A 88 4.62 9.28 11.12
CA HIS A 88 4.32 10.63 11.60
C HIS A 88 3.31 10.69 12.75
N CYS A 89 2.36 9.76 12.80
CA CYS A 89 1.28 9.79 13.77
C CYS A 89 1.15 8.51 14.60
N ALA A 90 1.96 7.48 14.31
CA ALA A 90 1.94 6.17 14.95
C ALA A 90 0.61 5.39 14.82
N HIS A 91 -0.35 5.89 14.04
CA HIS A 91 -1.59 5.17 13.73
C HIS A 91 -1.42 4.26 12.52
N THR A 92 -2.19 3.18 12.48
CA THR A 92 -2.34 2.36 11.28
C THR A 92 -3.23 3.09 10.28
N HIS A 93 -2.68 3.34 9.11
CA HIS A 93 -3.42 3.86 7.97
C HIS A 93 -3.69 2.77 6.95
N GLU A 94 -4.73 2.99 6.17
CA GLU A 94 -5.10 2.14 5.06
C GLU A 94 -5.24 3.00 3.81
N ASP A 95 -4.86 2.44 2.67
CA ASP A 95 -5.09 3.05 1.37
C ASP A 95 -5.10 1.97 0.28
N PHE A 96 -5.23 2.38 -0.98
CA PHE A 96 -5.27 1.46 -2.09
C PHE A 96 -4.25 1.81 -3.18
N ILE A 97 -3.85 0.81 -3.94
CA ILE A 97 -3.13 1.00 -5.20
C ILE A 97 -3.78 0.15 -6.29
N PRO A 98 -3.72 0.57 -7.57
CA PRO A 98 -4.11 -0.30 -8.66
C PRO A 98 -3.09 -1.45 -8.80
N GLU A 99 -3.55 -2.62 -9.25
CA GLU A 99 -2.65 -3.77 -9.47
C GLU A 99 -1.51 -3.47 -10.46
N SER A 100 -1.71 -2.50 -11.36
CA SER A 100 -0.68 -2.03 -12.29
C SER A 100 0.59 -1.54 -11.58
N PHE A 101 0.52 -1.06 -10.35
CA PHE A 101 1.70 -0.60 -9.60
C PHE A 101 2.73 -1.70 -9.40
N ILE A 102 2.28 -2.91 -9.09
CA ILE A 102 3.17 -4.07 -8.94
C ILE A 102 3.77 -4.45 -10.30
N ARG A 103 2.93 -4.48 -11.36
CA ARG A 103 3.39 -4.80 -12.73
C ARG A 103 4.40 -3.79 -13.28
N GLN A 104 4.24 -2.52 -12.91
CA GLN A 104 5.11 -1.41 -13.30
C GLN A 104 6.30 -1.21 -12.35
N LYS A 105 6.50 -2.09 -11.36
CA LYS A 105 7.59 -1.99 -10.36
C LYS A 105 7.54 -0.72 -9.51
N LYS A 106 6.36 -0.10 -9.38
CA LYS A 106 6.08 1.05 -8.50
C LYS A 106 5.83 0.62 -7.06
N ALA A 107 5.49 -0.65 -6.86
CA ALA A 107 5.48 -1.32 -5.56
C ALA A 107 6.17 -2.69 -5.70
N LEU A 108 7.13 -2.98 -4.83
CA LEU A 108 7.96 -4.18 -4.90
C LEU A 108 7.70 -5.09 -3.71
N PHE A 109 7.57 -6.40 -3.93
CA PHE A 109 7.55 -7.34 -2.81
C PHE A 109 8.88 -7.32 -2.10
N VAL A 110 8.86 -7.28 -0.78
CA VAL A 110 10.08 -7.21 0.04
C VAL A 110 9.96 -8.05 1.31
N GLU A 111 11.11 -8.37 1.87
CA GLU A 111 11.28 -8.89 3.22
C GLU A 111 12.06 -7.85 4.04
N VAL A 112 11.63 -7.58 5.27
CA VAL A 112 12.34 -6.72 6.23
C VAL A 112 13.17 -7.63 7.12
N ILE A 113 14.50 -7.53 7.02
CA ILE A 113 15.46 -8.45 7.68
C ILE A 113 15.99 -7.83 8.99
N GLU A 114 15.16 -7.05 9.67
CA GLU A 114 15.45 -6.32 10.92
C GLU A 114 16.48 -5.17 10.87
N THR A 115 16.21 -4.19 11.74
CA THR A 115 17.10 -3.16 12.29
C THR A 115 17.73 -3.75 13.53
N ASP A 116 19.06 -3.72 13.67
CA ASP A 116 19.78 -4.27 14.83
C ASP A 116 19.04 -3.93 16.13
N GLU A 117 18.58 -4.96 16.83
CA GLU A 117 18.14 -4.88 18.21
C GLU A 117 19.27 -4.22 19.01
N GLU A 118 18.99 -3.11 19.71
CA GLU A 118 19.79 -2.73 20.85
C GLU A 118 19.73 -3.88 21.85
N GLN A 119 20.75 -4.74 21.79
CA GLN A 119 21.17 -5.55 22.92
C GLN A 119 21.56 -4.58 24.04
N GLU A 120 20.62 -4.25 24.92
CA GLU A 120 20.97 -3.76 26.25
C GLU A 120 20.97 -4.94 27.23
N ALA A 121 22.15 -5.07 27.83
CA ALA A 121 22.68 -6.08 28.73
C ALA A 121 21.93 -6.25 30.06
#